data_AF-A0A7W1P1N1-F1
#
_entry.id   AF-A0A7W1P1N1-F1
#
_cell.length_a   1.000
_cell.length_b   1.000
_cell.length_c   1.000
_cell.angle_alpha   90.00
_cell.angle_beta   90.00
_cell.angle_gamma   90.00
#
_symmetry.space_group_name_H-M   'P 1'
#
loop_
_entity.id
_entity.type
_entity.pdbx_description
1 polymer ?
#
loop_
_entity_poly.entity_id
_entity_poly.type
_entity_poly.pdbx_seq_one_letter_code
_entity_poly.pdbx_strand_id
1 'polypeptide(L)'
;MGLIALYQTGIIRRLPDLPLPLMDADKVDASDEAYAKLSMPDAFLCLGSYAATMGLAAMGGKDRAVKQPWIPLALAAKASIDAVQAGKLTYDQWAKHKAFCIWCLIAAAATFATVPLVIGEAAAAAHNLAKKF
;
A
#
# COMPACT_ATOMS: atom_id res chain seq x y z
N MET A 1 8.19 -4.01 -3.80
CA MET A 1 8.06 -4.95 -2.66
C MET A 1 9.00 -6.14 -2.76
N GLY A 2 9.02 -6.90 -3.86
CA GLY A 2 9.93 -8.07 -3.97
C GLY A 2 11.41 -7.76 -3.71
N LEU A 3 11.95 -6.69 -4.29
CA LEU A 3 13.35 -6.27 -4.04
C LEU A 3 13.62 -5.91 -2.57
N ILE A 4 12.71 -5.15 -1.95
CA ILE A 4 12.82 -4.76 -0.53
C ILE A 4 12.74 -6.01 0.36
N ALA A 5 11.86 -6.97 0.05
CA ALA A 5 11.79 -8.23 0.79
C ALA A 5 13.08 -9.06 0.66
N LEU A 6 13.69 -9.12 -0.53
CA LEU A 6 14.99 -9.77 -0.72
C LEU A 6 16.10 -9.07 0.09
N TYR A 7 16.03 -7.75 0.19
CA TYR A 7 16.99 -6.97 0.98
C TYR A 7 16.83 -7.23 2.48
N GLN A 8 15.61 -7.15 2.99
CA GLN A 8 15.32 -7.35 4.41
C GLN A 8 15.51 -8.80 4.88
N THR A 9 15.43 -9.77 3.98
CA THR A 9 15.80 -11.17 4.27
C THR A 9 17.30 -11.43 4.16
N GLY A 10 18.09 -10.42 3.76
CA GLY A 10 19.54 -10.54 3.61
C GLY A 10 19.98 -11.30 2.35
N ILE A 11 19.05 -11.62 1.42
CA ILE A 11 19.39 -12.27 0.15
C ILE A 11 20.20 -11.31 -0.73
N ILE A 12 19.83 -10.03 -0.76
CA ILE A 12 20.62 -8.97 -1.38
C ILE A 12 21.15 -8.02 -0.31
N ARG A 13 22.38 -7.54 -0.49
CA ARG A 13 23.06 -6.67 0.50
C ARG A 13 22.80 -5.19 0.31
N ARG A 14 22.25 -4.81 -0.84
CA ARG A 14 22.03 -3.42 -1.20
C ARG A 14 20.84 -3.29 -2.13
N LEU A 15 20.03 -2.27 -1.92
CA LEU A 15 18.97 -1.92 -2.85
C LEU A 15 19.54 -1.06 -4.00
N PRO A 16 19.12 -1.33 -5.25
CA PRO A 16 19.42 -0.42 -6.35
C PRO A 16 18.68 0.90 -6.10
N ASP A 17 19.41 1.96 -5.84
CA ASP A 17 18.85 3.29 -5.57
C ASP A 17 19.33 4.34 -6.58
N LEU A 18 18.59 5.43 -6.68
CA LEU A 18 18.91 6.54 -7.57
C LEU A 18 20.07 7.35 -6.97
N PRO A 19 21.11 7.75 -7.74
CA PRO A 19 22.26 8.47 -7.22
C PRO A 19 21.95 9.94 -6.95
N LEU A 20 21.03 10.21 -6.01
CA LEU A 20 20.65 11.54 -5.54
C LEU A 20 20.96 11.67 -4.04
N PRO A 21 21.34 12.87 -3.56
CA PRO A 21 21.84 13.07 -2.18
C PRO A 21 20.82 12.80 -1.06
N LEU A 22 19.54 12.60 -1.38
CA LEU A 22 18.47 12.28 -0.43
C LEU A 22 17.87 10.89 -0.66
N MET A 23 18.38 10.11 -1.61
CA MET A 23 17.90 8.76 -1.90
C MET A 23 18.85 7.77 -1.24
N ASP A 24 18.35 7.13 -0.17
CA ASP A 24 19.07 6.10 0.56
C ASP A 24 18.07 5.05 1.06
N ALA A 25 17.71 4.15 0.14
CA ALA A 25 16.81 3.03 0.37
C ALA A 25 17.35 2.09 1.45
N ASP A 26 18.67 1.86 1.50
CA ASP A 26 19.30 0.98 2.48
C ASP A 26 19.07 1.51 3.90
N LYS A 27 19.22 2.82 4.11
CA LYS A 27 19.00 3.50 5.40
C LYS A 27 17.55 3.44 5.86
N VAL A 28 16.61 3.53 4.93
CA VAL A 28 15.17 3.47 5.24
C VAL A 28 14.74 2.04 5.51
N ASP A 29 15.05 1.10 4.61
CA ASP A 29 14.53 -0.26 4.62
C ASP A 29 15.26 -1.18 5.63
N ALA A 30 16.40 -0.75 6.17
CA ALA A 30 17.09 -1.40 7.30
C ALA A 30 16.83 -0.75 8.66
N SER A 31 15.96 0.26 8.74
CA SER A 31 15.62 0.93 10.01
C SER A 31 14.81 0.04 10.95
N ASP A 32 14.81 0.36 12.25
CA ASP A 32 13.97 -0.32 13.24
C ASP A 32 12.48 -0.21 12.89
N GLU A 33 12.06 0.90 12.26
CA GLU A 33 10.70 1.07 11.76
C GLU A 33 10.30 -0.01 10.74
N ALA A 34 11.24 -0.49 9.92
CA ALA A 34 10.99 -1.53 8.91
C ALA A 34 10.67 -2.91 9.51
N TYR A 35 10.93 -3.11 10.82
CA TYR A 35 10.63 -4.32 11.57
C TYR A 35 9.66 -4.08 12.74
N ALA A 36 9.13 -2.87 12.88
CA ALA A 36 8.35 -2.47 14.04
C ALA A 36 7.05 -3.28 14.25
N LYS A 37 6.55 -3.94 13.20
CA LYS A 37 5.32 -4.75 13.27
C LYS A 37 5.68 -6.24 13.27
N LEU A 38 5.34 -6.93 14.35
CA LEU A 38 5.53 -8.38 14.52
C LEU A 38 6.99 -8.84 14.39
N SER A 39 7.97 -7.94 14.51
CA SER A 39 9.39 -8.22 14.21
C SER A 39 9.60 -8.81 12.81
N MET A 40 8.66 -8.56 11.90
CA MET A 40 8.67 -9.09 10.55
C MET A 40 9.02 -7.96 9.58
N PRO A 41 9.77 -8.25 8.50
CA PRO A 41 10.05 -7.22 7.51
C PRO A 41 8.75 -6.64 6.93
N ASP A 42 8.66 -5.31 6.92
CA ASP A 42 7.49 -4.58 6.46
C ASP A 42 7.14 -4.87 5.00
N ALA A 43 8.11 -5.25 4.17
CA ALA A 43 7.87 -5.64 2.79
C ALA A 43 6.96 -6.89 2.69
N PHE A 44 7.05 -7.84 3.62
CA PHE A 44 6.14 -8.99 3.65
C PHE A 44 4.74 -8.61 4.12
N LEU A 45 4.64 -7.73 5.13
CA LEU A 45 3.35 -7.18 5.55
C LEU A 45 2.69 -6.41 4.41
N CYS A 46 3.48 -5.65 3.65
CA CYS A 46 3.01 -4.91 2.48
C CYS A 46 2.55 -5.88 1.37
N LEU A 47 3.30 -6.95 1.08
CA LEU A 47 2.89 -7.98 0.13
C LEU A 47 1.56 -8.63 0.53
N GLY A 48 1.39 -9.01 1.79
CA GLY A 48 0.13 -9.56 2.30
C GLY A 48 -1.02 -8.55 2.19
N SER A 49 -0.75 -7.29 2.53
CA SER A 49 -1.71 -6.20 2.40
C SER A 49 -2.17 -6.00 0.95
N TYR A 50 -1.23 -6.01 -0.02
CA TYR A 50 -1.56 -5.91 -1.44
C TYR A 50 -2.25 -7.15 -1.96
N ALA A 51 -1.92 -8.35 -1.48
CA ALA A 51 -2.65 -9.56 -1.83
C ALA A 51 -4.13 -9.46 -1.42
N ALA A 52 -4.41 -8.92 -0.23
CA ALA A 52 -5.79 -8.66 0.21
C ALA A 52 -6.48 -7.61 -0.68
N THR A 53 -5.80 -6.52 -1.02
CA THR A 53 -6.33 -5.49 -1.94
C THR A 53 -6.60 -6.07 -3.34
N MET A 54 -5.70 -6.89 -3.88
CA MET A 54 -5.88 -7.60 -5.16
C MET A 54 -7.05 -8.58 -5.09
N GLY A 55 -7.19 -9.32 -3.98
CA GLY A 55 -8.31 -10.22 -3.75
C GLY A 55 -9.64 -9.47 -3.80
N LEU A 56 -9.78 -8.38 -3.03
CA LEU A 56 -10.98 -7.54 -3.06
C LEU A 56 -11.25 -6.94 -4.45
N ALA A 57 -10.19 -6.51 -5.15
CA ALA A 57 -10.30 -5.98 -6.51
C ALA A 57 -10.72 -7.03 -7.54
N ALA A 58 -10.35 -8.30 -7.35
CA ALA A 58 -10.72 -9.41 -8.23
C ALA A 58 -12.07 -10.05 -7.88
N MET A 59 -12.59 -9.81 -6.67
CA MET A 59 -13.85 -10.39 -6.20
C MET A 59 -15.08 -9.73 -6.84
N GLY A 60 -16.10 -10.53 -7.10
CA GLY A 60 -17.38 -10.09 -7.64
C GLY A 60 -17.39 -9.99 -9.18
N GLY A 61 -18.60 -10.06 -9.76
CA GLY A 61 -18.81 -9.89 -11.20
C GLY A 61 -19.02 -8.43 -11.60
N LYS A 62 -19.34 -8.18 -12.87
CA LYS A 62 -19.59 -6.85 -13.44
C LYS A 62 -20.62 -6.01 -12.66
N ASP A 63 -21.60 -6.66 -12.03
CA ASP A 63 -22.67 -5.99 -11.26
C ASP A 63 -22.42 -6.00 -9.73
N ARG A 64 -21.16 -6.16 -9.27
CA ARG A 64 -20.87 -6.32 -7.84
C ARG A 64 -21.32 -5.12 -7.00
N ALA A 65 -21.32 -3.91 -7.54
CA ALA A 65 -21.88 -2.72 -6.88
C ALA A 65 -23.39 -2.83 -6.56
N VAL A 66 -24.14 -3.69 -7.27
CA VAL A 66 -25.57 -3.93 -7.03
C VAL A 66 -25.78 -5.21 -6.21
N LYS A 67 -25.15 -6.30 -6.63
CA LYS A 67 -25.39 -7.64 -6.06
C LYS A 67 -24.65 -7.85 -4.73
N GLN A 68 -23.48 -7.24 -4.58
CA GLN A 68 -22.56 -7.45 -3.46
C GLN A 68 -21.89 -6.12 -3.05
N PRO A 69 -22.67 -5.08 -2.67
CA PRO A 69 -22.15 -3.72 -2.47
C PRO A 69 -21.06 -3.63 -1.38
N TRP A 70 -21.00 -4.59 -0.46
CA TRP A 70 -19.97 -4.68 0.56
C TRP A 70 -18.56 -4.84 -0.02
N ILE A 71 -18.39 -5.47 -1.20
CA ILE A 71 -17.07 -5.68 -1.83
C ILE A 71 -16.44 -4.35 -2.26
N PRO A 72 -17.08 -3.53 -3.14
CA PRO A 72 -16.53 -2.23 -3.52
C PRO A 72 -16.34 -1.28 -2.33
N LEU A 73 -17.22 -1.33 -1.32
CA LEU A 73 -17.06 -0.54 -0.10
C LEU A 73 -15.84 -0.99 0.71
N ALA A 74 -15.64 -2.30 0.89
CA ALA A 74 -14.47 -2.85 1.57
C ALA A 74 -13.17 -2.53 0.81
N LEU A 75 -13.18 -2.63 -0.52
CA LEU A 75 -12.04 -2.26 -1.36
C LEU A 75 -11.70 -0.77 -1.21
N ALA A 76 -12.69 0.12 -1.26
CA ALA A 76 -12.47 1.55 -1.08
C ALA A 76 -11.96 1.90 0.33
N ALA A 77 -12.52 1.27 1.36
CA ALA A 77 -12.04 1.44 2.73
C ALA A 77 -10.58 0.97 2.87
N LYS A 78 -10.26 -0.22 2.34
CA LYS A 78 -8.91 -0.78 2.36
C LYS A 78 -7.90 0.09 1.62
N ALA A 79 -8.22 0.51 0.39
CA ALA A 79 -7.36 1.39 -0.40
C ALA A 79 -7.12 2.75 0.30
N SER A 80 -8.14 3.30 0.96
CA SER A 80 -8.00 4.55 1.73
C SER A 80 -7.10 4.38 2.95
N ILE A 81 -7.25 3.27 3.70
CA ILE A 81 -6.38 2.93 4.83
C ILE A 81 -4.93 2.76 4.36
N ASP A 82 -4.72 2.03 3.26
CA ASP A 82 -3.39 1.83 2.68
C ASP A 82 -2.76 3.16 2.26
N ALA A 83 -3.53 4.06 1.64
CA ALA A 83 -3.06 5.38 1.23
C ALA A 83 -2.66 6.26 2.43
N VAL A 84 -3.45 6.25 3.52
CA VAL A 84 -3.09 6.95 4.76
C VAL A 84 -1.79 6.38 5.35
N GLN A 85 -1.65 5.06 5.39
CA GLN A 85 -0.43 4.41 5.90
C GLN A 85 0.78 4.72 5.02
N ALA A 86 0.63 4.71 3.69
CA ALA A 86 1.68 5.08 2.74
C ALA A 86 2.10 6.55 2.91
N GLY A 87 1.13 7.45 3.12
CA GLY A 87 1.40 8.86 3.42
C GLY A 87 2.20 9.04 4.72
N LYS A 88 1.81 8.34 5.79
CA LYS A 88 2.53 8.35 7.07
C LYS A 88 3.97 7.85 6.89
N LEU A 89 4.18 6.72 6.21
CA LEU A 89 5.52 6.17 5.99
C LEU A 89 6.39 7.10 5.14
N THR A 90 5.81 7.72 4.11
CA THR A 90 6.50 8.73 3.29
C THR A 90 6.92 9.94 4.12
N TYR A 91 6.07 10.37 5.05
CA TYR A 91 6.41 11.44 5.99
C TYR A 91 7.52 11.01 6.97
N ASP A 92 7.44 9.81 7.53
CA ASP A 92 8.43 9.26 8.47
C ASP A 92 9.83 9.14 7.83
N GLN A 93 9.91 8.76 6.55
CA GLN A 93 11.16 8.77 5.76
C GLN A 93 11.89 10.11 5.84
N TRP A 94 11.16 11.21 5.60
CA TRP A 94 11.72 12.55 5.69
C TRP A 94 11.96 13.03 7.12
N ALA A 95 10.97 12.84 7.99
CA ALA A 95 10.96 13.40 9.34
C ALA A 95 12.01 12.74 10.23
N LYS A 96 12.16 11.41 10.12
CA LYS A 96 13.02 10.61 11.00
C LYS A 96 14.34 10.22 10.36
N HIS A 97 14.31 9.74 9.11
CA HIS A 97 15.50 9.18 8.47
C HIS A 97 16.26 10.19 7.61
N LYS A 98 15.65 11.35 7.28
CA LYS A 98 16.23 12.37 6.38
C LYS A 98 16.69 11.78 5.05
N ALA A 99 16.00 10.73 4.60
CA ALA A 99 16.28 9.99 3.39
C ALA A 99 14.97 9.45 2.82
N PHE A 100 14.92 9.28 1.51
CA PHE A 100 13.81 8.67 0.81
C PHE A 100 14.25 7.36 0.18
N CYS A 101 13.30 6.44 0.06
CA CYS A 101 13.47 5.23 -0.72
C CYS A 101 12.62 5.33 -1.99
N ILE A 102 13.25 5.27 -3.16
CA ILE A 102 12.54 5.36 -4.45
C ILE A 102 11.50 4.24 -4.60
N TRP A 103 11.79 3.05 -4.08
CA TRP A 103 10.88 1.90 -4.13
C TRP A 103 9.64 2.13 -3.27
N CYS A 104 9.80 2.74 -2.10
CA CYS A 104 8.68 3.14 -1.24
C CYS A 104 7.86 4.26 -1.87
N LEU A 105 8.50 5.25 -2.51
CA LEU A 105 7.79 6.35 -3.18
C LEU A 105 6.95 5.84 -4.36
N ILE A 106 7.49 4.92 -5.17
CA ILE A 106 6.73 4.27 -6.25
C ILE A 106 5.52 3.51 -5.67
N ALA A 107 5.73 2.75 -4.60
CA ALA A 107 4.63 2.02 -3.96
C ALA A 107 3.58 2.95 -3.36
N ALA A 108 4.00 4.03 -2.70
CA ALA A 108 3.11 5.05 -2.18
C ALA A 108 2.30 5.68 -3.31
N ALA A 109 2.95 6.11 -4.39
CA ALA A 109 2.29 6.68 -5.57
C ALA A 109 1.25 5.73 -6.17
N ALA A 110 1.59 4.45 -6.35
CA ALA A 110 0.65 3.43 -6.84
C ALA A 110 -0.55 3.23 -5.87
N THR A 111 -0.29 3.26 -4.57
CA THR A 111 -1.33 3.14 -3.54
C THR A 111 -2.29 4.33 -3.57
N PHE A 112 -1.75 5.55 -3.65
CA PHE A 112 -2.55 6.76 -3.81
C PHE A 112 -3.36 6.77 -5.10
N ALA A 113 -2.78 6.31 -6.22
CA ALA A 113 -3.48 6.21 -7.49
C ALA A 113 -4.65 5.22 -7.46
N THR A 114 -4.64 4.23 -6.55
CA THR A 114 -5.73 3.26 -6.41
C THR A 114 -7.00 3.89 -5.83
N VAL A 115 -6.88 4.92 -4.98
CA VAL A 115 -8.02 5.57 -4.33
C VAL A 115 -9.05 6.15 -5.32
N PRO A 116 -8.69 7.03 -6.28
CA PRO A 116 -9.67 7.54 -7.24
C PRO A 116 -10.28 6.46 -8.13
N LEU A 117 -9.56 5.36 -8.38
CA LEU A 117 -10.05 4.26 -9.22
C LEU A 117 -11.20 3.48 -8.55
N VAL A 118 -11.24 3.43 -7.21
CA VAL A 118 -12.25 2.65 -6.47
C VAL A 118 -13.43 3.49 -5.98
N ILE A 119 -13.30 4.82 -5.96
CA ILE A 119 -14.35 5.74 -5.46
C ILE A 119 -15.64 5.63 -6.27
N GLY A 120 -15.56 5.60 -7.61
CA GLY A 120 -16.77 5.60 -8.46
C GLY A 120 -17.65 4.37 -8.23
N GLU A 121 -17.02 3.20 -8.11
CA GLU A 121 -17.74 1.95 -7.84
C GLU A 121 -18.27 1.89 -6.40
N ALA A 122 -17.50 2.38 -5.43
CA ALA A 122 -17.93 2.47 -4.04
C ALA A 122 -19.11 3.43 -3.85
N ALA A 123 -19.13 4.56 -4.55
CA ALA A 123 -20.25 5.50 -4.53
C ALA A 123 -21.53 4.86 -5.09
N ALA A 124 -21.42 4.13 -6.21
CA ALA A 124 -22.56 3.38 -6.75
C ALA A 124 -23.06 2.31 -5.76
N ALA A 125 -22.14 1.60 -5.10
CA ALA A 125 -22.47 0.60 -4.09
C ALA A 125 -23.17 1.20 -2.86
N ALA A 126 -22.67 2.33 -2.36
CA ALA A 126 -23.28 3.06 -1.24
C ALA A 126 -24.71 3.52 -1.60
N HIS A 127 -24.91 4.05 -2.81
CA HIS A 127 -26.23 4.50 -3.28
C HIS A 127 -27.22 3.34 -3.40
N ASN A 128 -26.79 2.19 -3.93
CA ASN A 128 -27.64 1.01 -4.03
C ASN A 128 -27.99 0.43 -2.65
N LEU A 129 -27.05 0.48 -1.71
CA LEU A 129 -27.30 0.06 -0.33
C LEU A 129 -28.32 0.98 0.34
N ALA A 130 -28.17 2.30 0.18
CA ALA A 130 -29.09 3.29 0.75
C ALA A 130 -30.52 3.16 0.21
N LYS A 131 -30.70 2.80 -1.07
CA LYS A 131 -32.04 2.55 -1.65
C LYS A 131 -32.75 1.29 -1.13
N LYS A 132 -32.01 0.39 -0.48
CA LYS A 132 -32.55 -0.90 -0.02
C LYS A 132 -33.17 -0.81 1.39
N PHE A 133 -32.92 0.29 2.09
CA PHE A 133 -33.48 0.63 3.40
C PHE A 133 -34.50 1.77 3.25
#